data_AF-A0A961VPK4-F1
#
_entry.id   AF-A0A961VPK4-F1
#
_cell.length_a   1.000
_cell.length_b   1.000
_cell.length_c   1.000
_cell.angle_alpha   90.00
_cell.angle_beta   90.00
_cell.angle_gamma   90.00
#
_symmetry.space_group_name_H-M   'P 1'
#
loop_
_entity.id
_entity.type
_entity.pdbx_description
1 polymer ?
#
loop_
_entity_poly.entity_id
_entity_poly.type
_entity_poly.pdbx_seq_one_letter_code
_entity_poly.pdbx_strand_id
1 'polypeptide(L)'
;RFYRIEPADIIVFHDELDLAPGRIRVKTGGGHAGHNGLRSLDAHIGPDFTRVRLGIGHPGDKRMVSNHVLGDFAKAETEWLDPLLAGIAEAAPELLAGEPARFIEKATRHLPKPEKPKPRAATPKEAPAPAAESAPEADDPRSLLQKLADRFR
;
A
#
# COMPACT_ATOMS: atom_id res chain seq x y z
N ARG A 1 8.84 -24.98 -18.80
CA ARG A 1 7.91 -23.94 -19.30
C ARG A 1 7.88 -23.98 -20.83
N PHE A 2 6.78 -23.58 -21.46
CA PHE A 2 6.57 -23.71 -22.92
C PHE A 2 7.42 -22.74 -23.75
N TYR A 3 7.35 -21.43 -23.46
CA TYR A 3 8.02 -20.38 -24.25
C TYR A 3 9.48 -20.11 -23.89
N ARG A 4 10.05 -20.80 -22.89
CA ARG A 4 11.45 -20.63 -22.43
C ARG A 4 11.84 -19.16 -22.15
N ILE A 5 10.90 -18.38 -21.61
CA ILE A 5 11.12 -17.00 -21.19
C ILE A 5 11.73 -17.01 -19.78
N GLU A 6 12.84 -16.30 -19.61
CA GLU A 6 13.52 -16.13 -18.32
C GLU A 6 12.81 -15.07 -17.46
N PRO A 7 12.88 -15.15 -16.12
CA PRO A 7 12.25 -14.16 -15.23
C PRO A 7 12.66 -12.72 -15.53
N ALA A 8 13.92 -12.50 -15.92
CA ALA A 8 14.44 -11.18 -16.27
C ALA A 8 13.74 -10.55 -17.48
N ASP A 9 13.17 -11.36 -18.37
CA ASP A 9 12.43 -10.93 -19.57
C ASP A 9 10.92 -10.77 -19.29
N ILE A 10 10.50 -10.93 -18.03
CA ILE A 10 9.09 -10.82 -17.62
C ILE A 10 8.87 -9.48 -16.94
N ILE A 11 7.81 -8.80 -17.37
CA ILE A 11 7.31 -7.56 -16.78
C ILE A 11 5.90 -7.81 -16.26
N VAL A 12 5.69 -7.57 -14.97
CA VAL A 12 4.41 -7.78 -14.29
C VAL A 12 3.84 -6.44 -13.86
N PHE A 13 2.66 -6.11 -14.35
CA PHE A 13 1.86 -4.98 -13.89
C PHE A 13 0.94 -5.47 -12.77
N HIS A 14 0.92 -4.77 -11.64
CA HIS A 14 0.04 -5.12 -10.52
C HIS A 14 -0.39 -3.88 -9.75
N ASP A 15 -1.52 -3.99 -9.06
CA ASP A 15 -2.02 -2.99 -8.14
C ASP A 15 -1.15 -2.93 -6.86
N GLU A 16 -0.99 -1.73 -6.33
CA GLU A 16 -0.13 -1.44 -5.20
C GLU A 16 -0.85 -0.54 -4.18
N LEU A 17 -1.04 -1.07 -2.97
CA LEU A 17 -1.72 -0.38 -1.88
C LEU A 17 -0.83 0.68 -1.23
N ASP A 18 0.49 0.48 -1.23
CA ASP A 18 1.45 1.39 -0.59
C ASP A 18 1.67 2.68 -1.39
N LEU A 19 1.23 2.72 -2.64
CA LEU A 19 1.36 3.87 -3.52
C LEU A 19 0.03 4.60 -3.63
N ALA A 20 0.09 5.93 -3.57
CA ALA A 20 -1.09 6.76 -3.79
C ALA A 20 -1.69 6.52 -5.19
N PRO A 21 -3.02 6.69 -5.35
CA PRO A 21 -3.68 6.59 -6.64
C PRO A 21 -2.96 7.36 -7.75
N GLY A 22 -2.77 6.72 -8.90
CA GLY A 22 -2.09 7.32 -10.05
C GLY A 22 -0.56 7.40 -9.95
N ARG A 23 0.06 6.89 -8.87
CA ARG A 23 1.52 6.79 -8.77
C ARG A 23 2.02 5.47 -9.32
N ILE A 24 3.02 5.56 -10.21
CA ILE A 24 3.70 4.39 -10.78
C ILE A 24 5.11 4.29 -10.20
N ARG A 25 5.56 3.08 -9.91
CA ARG A 25 6.99 2.76 -9.72
C ARG A 25 7.36 1.52 -10.50
N VAL A 26 8.56 1.51 -11.08
CA VAL A 26 9.14 0.32 -11.70
C VAL A 26 10.29 -0.17 -10.83
N LYS A 27 10.31 -1.48 -10.56
CA LYS A 27 11.37 -2.11 -9.76
C LYS A 27 11.60 -3.54 -10.23
N THR A 28 12.87 -3.93 -10.40
CA THR A 28 13.25 -5.33 -10.62
C THR A 28 13.46 -6.04 -9.29
N GLY A 29 13.00 -7.28 -9.17
CA GLY A 29 13.16 -8.05 -7.94
C GLY A 29 12.26 -7.59 -6.79
N GLY A 30 12.64 -7.98 -5.58
CA GLY A 30 11.93 -7.65 -4.35
C GLY A 30 10.88 -8.69 -3.94
N GLY A 31 10.20 -8.44 -2.83
CA GLY A 31 9.15 -9.33 -2.32
C GLY A 31 7.76 -8.95 -2.82
N HIS A 32 6.79 -9.83 -2.57
CA HIS A 32 5.40 -9.64 -2.95
C HIS A 32 4.59 -8.65 -2.07
N ALA A 33 5.16 -8.11 -0.97
CA ALA A 33 4.50 -7.10 -0.11
C ALA A 33 3.05 -7.44 0.32
N GLY A 34 2.75 -8.73 0.51
CA GLY A 34 1.39 -9.20 0.84
C GLY A 34 0.45 -9.41 -0.36
N HIS A 35 0.83 -9.03 -1.58
CA HIS A 35 0.05 -9.25 -2.80
C HIS A 35 -0.01 -10.75 -3.16
N ASN A 36 -1.22 -11.31 -3.25
CA ASN A 36 -1.42 -12.75 -3.46
C ASN A 36 -0.97 -13.24 -4.85
N GLY A 37 -1.20 -12.45 -5.90
CA GLY A 37 -0.72 -12.76 -7.27
C GLY A 37 0.81 -12.84 -7.36
N LEU A 38 1.52 -11.81 -6.89
CA LEU A 38 2.98 -11.80 -6.80
C LEU A 38 3.53 -12.95 -5.93
N ARG A 39 2.89 -13.28 -4.80
CA ARG A 39 3.28 -14.44 -3.98
C ARG A 39 3.26 -15.73 -4.80
N SER A 40 2.21 -15.91 -5.60
CA SER A 40 2.10 -17.06 -6.49
C SER A 40 3.18 -17.03 -7.58
N LEU A 41 3.39 -15.89 -8.24
CA LEU A 41 4.42 -15.75 -9.28
C LEU A 41 5.82 -16.05 -8.73
N ASP A 42 6.20 -15.42 -7.61
CA ASP A 42 7.48 -15.61 -6.95
C ASP A 42 7.75 -17.10 -6.68
N ALA A 43 6.73 -17.86 -6.26
CA ALA A 43 6.84 -19.29 -5.99
C ALA A 43 7.10 -20.15 -7.25
N HIS A 44 6.66 -19.70 -8.43
CA HIS A 44 6.80 -20.46 -9.68
C HIS A 44 7.99 -20.01 -10.53
N ILE A 45 8.33 -18.73 -10.46
CA ILE A 45 9.31 -18.12 -11.36
C ILE A 45 10.46 -17.40 -10.67
N GLY A 46 10.47 -17.36 -9.33
CA GLY A 46 11.41 -16.55 -8.58
C GLY A 46 11.03 -15.06 -8.62
N PRO A 47 11.70 -14.24 -7.81
CA PRO A 47 11.35 -12.83 -7.65
C PRO A 47 11.95 -11.92 -8.73
N ASP A 48 12.89 -12.41 -9.53
CA ASP A 48 13.81 -11.63 -10.39
C ASP A 48 13.20 -11.16 -11.71
N PHE A 49 11.92 -10.78 -11.68
CA PHE A 49 11.21 -10.13 -12.77
C PHE A 49 11.00 -8.64 -12.49
N THR A 50 10.70 -7.89 -13.54
CA THR A 50 10.39 -6.45 -13.41
C THR A 50 8.94 -6.25 -13.00
N ARG A 51 8.71 -5.43 -11.98
CA ARG A 51 7.40 -5.10 -11.42
C ARG A 51 7.06 -3.65 -11.76
N VAL A 52 5.94 -3.45 -12.45
CA VAL A 52 5.31 -2.14 -12.62
C VAL A 52 4.20 -2.02 -11.58
N ARG A 53 4.49 -1.26 -10.53
CA ARG A 53 3.62 -1.05 -9.36
C ARG A 53 2.67 0.09 -9.66
N LEU A 54 1.37 -0.21 -9.74
CA LEU A 54 0.31 0.75 -10.04
C LEU A 54 -0.41 1.14 -8.75
N GLY A 55 -0.22 2.37 -8.28
CA GLY A 55 -0.82 2.83 -7.03
C GLY A 55 -2.33 2.92 -7.10
N ILE A 56 -3.00 2.21 -6.19
CA ILE A 56 -4.45 2.25 -5.97
C ILE A 56 -4.81 2.82 -4.58
N GLY A 57 -3.80 3.12 -3.76
CA GLY A 57 -3.96 3.59 -2.39
C GLY A 57 -4.43 2.51 -1.41
N HIS A 58 -4.25 2.77 -0.12
CA HIS A 58 -4.68 1.89 0.96
C HIS A 58 -5.98 2.41 1.59
N PRO A 59 -6.98 1.55 1.88
CA PRO A 59 -8.25 1.97 2.52
C PRO A 59 -8.11 2.41 3.99
N GLY A 60 -6.88 2.60 4.49
CA GLY A 60 -6.56 2.85 5.90
C GLY A 60 -6.70 1.65 6.85
N ASP A 61 -7.74 0.82 6.71
CA ASP A 61 -7.96 -0.38 7.54
C ASP A 61 -7.60 -1.67 6.77
N LYS A 62 -6.78 -2.52 7.37
CA LYS A 62 -6.39 -3.83 6.81
C LYS A 62 -7.58 -4.74 6.52
N ARG A 63 -8.65 -4.65 7.31
CA ARG A 63 -9.88 -5.47 7.13
C ARG A 63 -10.65 -5.08 5.86
N MET A 64 -10.45 -3.87 5.37
CA MET A 64 -11.11 -3.35 4.17
C MET A 64 -10.31 -3.61 2.90
N VAL A 65 -9.08 -4.12 3.00
CA VAL A 65 -8.19 -4.33 1.84
C VAL A 65 -8.82 -5.27 0.82
N SER A 66 -9.41 -6.39 1.25
CA SER A 66 -10.05 -7.34 0.33
C SER A 66 -11.20 -6.69 -0.46
N ASN A 67 -12.04 -5.89 0.19
CA ASN A 67 -13.13 -5.20 -0.49
C ASN A 67 -12.62 -4.07 -1.40
N HIS A 68 -11.52 -3.41 -1.02
CA HIS A 68 -10.90 -2.35 -1.81
C HIS A 68 -10.33 -2.88 -3.13
N VAL A 69 -9.54 -3.96 -3.09
CA VAL A 69 -8.89 -4.52 -4.29
C VAL A 69 -9.84 -5.29 -5.20
N LEU A 70 -10.98 -5.74 -4.68
CA LEU A 70 -12.02 -6.44 -5.43
C LEU A 70 -13.17 -5.51 -5.87
N GLY A 71 -13.16 -4.26 -5.41
CA GLY A 71 -14.17 -3.26 -5.73
C GLY A 71 -13.92 -2.63 -7.10
N ASP A 72 -15.00 -2.18 -7.73
CA ASP A 72 -14.91 -1.38 -8.95
C ASP A 72 -14.40 0.03 -8.63
N PHE A 73 -13.69 0.64 -9.59
CA PHE A 73 -13.32 2.04 -9.51
C PHE A 73 -14.55 2.94 -9.52
N ALA A 74 -14.54 3.96 -8.66
CA ALA A 74 -15.59 4.98 -8.67
C ALA A 74 -15.47 5.86 -9.91
N LYS A 75 -16.58 6.45 -10.36
CA LYS A 75 -16.61 7.37 -11.50
C LYS A 75 -15.65 8.57 -11.37
N ALA A 76 -15.40 9.02 -10.14
CA ALA A 76 -14.44 10.09 -9.86
C ALA A 76 -12.99 9.66 -10.11
N GLU A 77 -12.68 8.37 -10.02
CA GLU A 77 -11.32 7.85 -10.24
C GLU A 77 -10.97 7.75 -11.73
N THR A 78 -11.98 7.66 -12.60
CA THR A 78 -11.84 7.71 -14.06
C THR A 78 -11.02 8.93 -14.53
N GLU A 79 -11.10 10.05 -13.80
CA GLU A 79 -10.34 11.28 -14.13
C GLU A 79 -8.82 11.06 -14.16
N TRP A 80 -8.29 10.23 -13.27
CA TRP A 80 -6.87 9.90 -13.24
C TRP A 80 -6.58 8.53 -13.84
N LEU A 81 -7.53 7.59 -13.80
CA LEU A 81 -7.33 6.21 -14.25
C LEU A 81 -7.23 6.10 -15.78
N ASP A 82 -8.15 6.72 -16.52
CA ASP A 82 -8.18 6.60 -17.98
C ASP A 82 -6.91 7.19 -18.63
N PRO A 83 -6.45 8.41 -18.25
CA PRO A 83 -5.19 8.94 -18.76
C PRO A 83 -3.99 8.08 -18.38
N LEU A 84 -4.01 7.46 -17.18
CA LEU A 84 -2.93 6.58 -16.73
C LEU A 84 -2.83 5.34 -17.62
N LEU A 85 -3.94 4.64 -17.83
CA LEU A 85 -3.97 3.41 -18.63
C LEU A 85 -3.57 3.69 -20.08
N ALA A 86 -4.05 4.80 -20.65
CA ALA A 86 -3.64 5.25 -21.97
C ALA A 86 -2.13 5.57 -22.03
N GLY A 87 -1.62 6.29 -21.04
CA GLY A 87 -0.20 6.61 -20.93
C GLY A 87 0.69 5.38 -20.76
N ILE A 88 0.27 4.39 -19.97
CA ILE A 88 0.97 3.11 -19.81
C ILE A 88 1.07 2.38 -21.15
N ALA A 89 -0.04 2.30 -21.89
CA ALA A 89 -0.06 1.63 -23.19
C ALA A 89 0.89 2.32 -24.19
N GLU A 90 0.89 3.66 -24.23
CA GLU A 90 1.79 4.43 -25.09
C GLU A 90 3.27 4.31 -24.69
N ALA A 91 3.53 4.16 -23.39
CA ALA A 91 4.88 4.09 -22.83
C ALA A 91 5.48 2.68 -22.80
N ALA A 92 4.68 1.63 -23.03
CA ALA A 92 5.13 0.24 -23.00
C ALA A 92 6.43 -0.06 -23.80
N PRO A 93 6.68 0.55 -24.98
CA PRO A 93 7.94 0.35 -25.70
C PRO A 93 9.19 0.74 -24.89
N GLU A 94 9.09 1.72 -24.00
CA GLU A 94 10.24 2.17 -23.20
C GLU A 94 10.63 1.11 -22.14
N LEU A 95 9.67 0.32 -21.65
CA LEU A 95 9.97 -0.81 -20.77
C LEU A 95 10.74 -1.91 -21.51
N LEU A 96 10.36 -2.19 -22.76
CA LEU A 96 11.06 -3.17 -23.61
C LEU A 96 12.47 -2.69 -24.00
N ALA A 97 12.67 -1.37 -24.08
CA ALA A 97 13.98 -0.76 -24.29
C ALA A 97 14.86 -0.72 -23.02
N GLY A 98 14.35 -1.14 -21.86
CA GLY A 98 15.09 -1.06 -20.60
C GLY A 98 15.17 0.34 -20.00
N GLU A 99 14.22 1.23 -20.34
CA GLU A 99 14.18 2.64 -19.95
C GLU A 99 13.04 2.94 -18.96
N PRO A 100 13.09 2.42 -17.71
CA PRO A 100 12.00 2.54 -16.75
C PRO A 100 11.70 3.99 -16.34
N ALA A 101 12.71 4.85 -16.32
CA ALA A 101 12.52 6.27 -16.00
C ALA A 101 11.68 6.98 -17.07
N ARG A 102 12.01 6.74 -18.35
CA ARG A 102 11.28 7.28 -19.49
C ARG A 102 9.87 6.72 -19.58
N PHE A 103 9.69 5.42 -19.27
CA PHE A 103 8.37 4.82 -19.13
C PHE A 103 7.51 5.59 -18.12
N ILE A 104 8.01 5.84 -16.90
CA ILE A 104 7.23 6.53 -15.85
C ILE A 104 6.90 7.96 -16.27
N GLU A 105 7.87 8.70 -16.82
CA GLU A 105 7.66 10.08 -17.29
C GLU A 105 6.55 10.13 -18.34
N LYS A 106 6.62 9.26 -19.35
CA LYS A 106 5.64 9.22 -20.44
C LYS A 106 4.28 8.74 -19.96
N ALA A 107 4.23 7.69 -19.14
CA ALA A 107 2.99 7.12 -18.62
C ALA A 107 2.20 8.09 -17.74
N THR A 108 2.89 9.00 -17.04
CA THR A 108 2.27 9.92 -16.08
C THR A 108 2.04 11.33 -16.63
N ARG A 109 2.45 11.61 -17.87
CA ARG A 109 2.42 12.93 -18.50
C ARG A 109 1.04 13.59 -18.53
N HIS A 110 -0.01 12.78 -18.72
CA HIS A 110 -1.38 13.23 -18.87
C HIS A 110 -2.21 13.13 -17.59
N LEU A 111 -1.59 12.75 -16.47
CA LEU A 111 -2.32 12.68 -15.21
C LEU A 111 -2.72 14.07 -14.71
N PRO A 112 -3.89 14.17 -14.07
CA PRO A 112 -4.24 15.38 -13.34
C PRO A 112 -3.16 15.68 -12.29
N LYS A 113 -2.84 16.96 -12.12
CA LYS A 113 -1.92 17.39 -11.07
C LYS A 113 -2.52 16.98 -9.73
N PRO A 114 -1.71 16.46 -8.78
CA PRO A 114 -2.23 16.05 -7.48
C PRO A 114 -2.92 17.24 -6.81
N GLU A 115 -4.22 17.11 -6.53
CA GLU A 115 -4.89 18.03 -5.63
C GLU A 115 -4.24 17.92 -4.24
N LYS A 116 -4.01 19.06 -3.59
CA LYS A 116 -3.53 19.06 -2.21
C LYS A 116 -4.53 18.26 -1.36
N PRO A 117 -4.08 17.34 -0.50
CA PRO A 117 -5.00 16.56 0.30
C PRO A 117 -5.90 17.52 1.09
N LYS A 118 -7.20 17.50 0.81
CA LYS A 118 -8.17 18.11 1.73
C LYS A 118 -8.01 17.39 3.07
N PRO A 119 -7.90 18.12 4.19
CA PRO A 119 -7.77 17.48 5.50
C PRO A 119 -8.92 16.48 5.62
N ARG A 120 -8.56 15.21 5.76
CA ARG A 120 -9.51 14.12 5.92
C ARG A 120 -10.44 14.54 7.05
N ALA A 121 -11.72 14.75 6.76
CA ALA A 121 -12.70 15.03 7.79
C ALA A 121 -12.54 13.92 8.82
N ALA A 122 -12.21 14.31 10.06
CA ALA A 122 -12.06 13.38 11.15
C ALA A 122 -13.32 12.52 11.17
N THR A 123 -13.16 11.22 10.94
CA THR A 123 -14.19 10.26 11.34
C THR A 123 -14.58 10.63 12.77
N PRO A 124 -15.88 10.80 13.10
CA PRO A 124 -16.28 11.11 14.45
C PRO A 124 -15.64 10.09 15.38
N LYS A 125 -14.76 10.59 16.25
CA LYS A 125 -14.12 9.81 17.29
C LYS A 125 -15.25 9.20 18.10
N GLU A 126 -15.45 7.89 17.96
CA GLU A 126 -16.35 7.12 18.80
C GLU A 126 -16.03 7.48 20.26
N ALA A 127 -17.05 7.94 20.97
CA ALA A 127 -16.92 8.39 22.35
C ALA A 127 -16.30 7.25 23.17
N PRO A 128 -15.33 7.53 24.07
CA PRO A 128 -14.82 6.48 24.93
C PRO A 128 -15.99 5.93 25.76
N ALA A 129 -16.18 4.61 25.71
CA ALA A 129 -17.07 3.88 26.60
C ALA A 129 -16.79 4.29 28.06
N PRO A 130 -17.82 4.41 28.92
CA PRO A 130 -17.61 4.84 30.29
C PRO A 130 -16.66 3.88 30.99
N ALA A 131 -15.59 4.44 31.56
CA ALA A 131 -14.63 3.72 32.38
C ALA A 131 -15.38 3.02 33.52
N ALA A 132 -15.16 1.71 33.64
CA ALA A 132 -15.56 0.97 34.83
C ALA A 132 -14.89 1.59 36.06
N GLU A 133 -15.69 2.02 37.03
CA GLU A 133 -15.25 2.45 38.34
C GLU A 133 -14.45 1.33 39.01
N SER A 134 -13.21 1.62 39.38
CA SER A 134 -12.46 0.82 40.36
C SER A 134 -12.74 1.39 41.75
N ALA A 135 -13.09 0.51 42.68
CA ALA A 135 -13.42 0.81 44.07
C ALA A 135 -12.24 1.50 44.81
N PRO A 136 -12.50 2.27 45.89
CA PRO A 136 -11.46 3.01 46.58
C PRO A 136 -10.58 2.07 47.43
N GLU A 137 -9.26 2.08 47.15
CA GLU A 137 -8.24 1.47 48.01
C GLU A 137 -8.00 2.37 49.25
N ALA A 138 -7.96 1.74 50.42
CA ALA A 138 -7.79 2.39 51.72
C ALA A 138 -6.38 2.97 51.91
N ASP A 139 -6.31 4.12 52.59
CA ASP A 139 -5.08 4.85 52.94
C ASP A 139 -4.11 3.98 53.77
N ASP A 140 -2.99 3.57 53.15
CA ASP A 140 -1.85 2.97 53.83
C ASP A 140 -0.77 4.05 54.07
N PRO A 141 -0.49 4.44 55.32
CA PRO A 141 0.35 5.60 55.66
C PRO A 141 1.86 5.40 55.40
N ARG A 142 2.26 4.30 54.75
CA ARG A 142 3.67 3.99 54.49
C ARG A 142 4.23 4.70 53.27
N SER A 143 5.45 5.21 53.42
CA SER A 143 6.23 5.91 52.39
C SER A 143 6.53 5.00 51.18
N LEU A 144 6.59 5.62 50.00
CA LEU A 144 6.86 4.97 48.71
C LEU A 144 8.16 4.16 48.71
N LEU A 145 9.17 4.61 49.46
CA LEU A 145 10.47 3.94 49.57
C LEU A 145 10.37 2.62 50.36
N GLN A 146 9.47 2.52 51.33
CA GLN A 146 9.21 1.28 52.06
C GLN A 146 8.45 0.26 51.21
N LYS A 147 7.53 0.72 50.35
CA LYS A 147 6.80 -0.15 49.41
C LYS A 147 7.71 -0.73 48.32
N LEU A 148 8.73 0.02 47.92
CA LEU A 148 9.73 -0.42 46.93
C LEU A 148 10.71 -1.46 47.49
N ALA A 149 11.08 -1.37 48.76
CA ALA A 149 12.03 -2.28 49.38
C ALA A 149 11.49 -3.71 49.51
N ASP A 150 10.19 -3.88 49.80
CA ASP A 150 9.57 -5.20 49.94
C ASP A 150 9.27 -5.88 48.60
N ARG A 151 9.18 -5.11 47.50
CA ARG A 151 8.93 -5.66 46.16
C ARG A 151 10.14 -6.38 45.56
N PHE A 152 11.34 -6.13 46.08
CA PHE A 152 12.59 -6.71 45.57
C PHE A 152 13.28 -7.66 46.57
N ARG A 153 12.52 -8.22 47.51
CA ARG A 153 12.99 -9.27 48.42
C ARG A 153 12.28 -10.59 48.13
#